data_AF-Q1N807-F1
#
_entry.id   AF-Q1N807-F1
#
_cell.length_a   1.000
_cell.length_b   1.000
_cell.length_c   1.000
_cell.angle_alpha   90.00
_cell.angle_beta   90.00
_cell.angle_gamma   90.00
#
_symmetry.space_group_name_H-M   'P 1'
#
loop_
_entity.id
_entity.type
_entity.pdbx_description
1 polymer ?
#
loop_
_entity_poly.entity_id
_entity_poly.type
_entity_poly.pdbx_seq_one_letter_code
_entity_poly.pdbx_strand_id
1 'polypeptide(L)' 'MPNLDAANITLTALSASSSSPTVGPMLMGLSKPIHVLTPGVTSRGILNLTAIAAAEVVREGVT' A
#
# COMPACT_ATOMS: atom_id res chain seq x y z
N MET A 1 -21.46 -9.61 -1.88
CA MET A 1 -20.56 -10.50 -1.11
C MET A 1 -19.20 -9.84 -0.99
N PRO A 2 -18.57 -9.79 0.18
CA PRO A 2 -17.22 -9.23 0.35
C PRO A 2 -16.16 -10.23 -0.13
N ASN A 3 -15.48 -9.93 -1.23
CA ASN A 3 -14.43 -10.75 -1.82
C ASN A 3 -13.33 -9.87 -2.43
N LEU A 4 -12.25 -10.48 -2.93
CA LEU A 4 -11.10 -9.77 -3.49
C LEU A 4 -11.47 -8.93 -4.71
N ASP A 5 -12.31 -9.46 -5.59
CA ASP A 5 -12.77 -8.73 -6.79
C ASP A 5 -13.57 -7.48 -6.41
N ALA A 6 -14.49 -7.61 -5.43
CA ALA A 6 -15.25 -6.49 -4.91
C ALA A 6 -14.32 -5.43 -4.30
N ALA A 7 -13.28 -5.83 -3.57
CA ALA A 7 -12.29 -4.90 -3.02
C ALA A 7 -11.46 -4.20 -4.11
N ASN A 8 -11.06 -4.91 -5.16
CA ASN A 8 -10.30 -4.33 -6.26
C ASN A 8 -11.15 -3.36 -7.09
N ILE A 9 -12.43 -3.69 -7.32
CA ILE A 9 -13.39 -2.81 -8.01
C ILE A 9 -13.60 -1.53 -7.20
N THR A 10 -13.83 -1.64 -5.89
CA THR A 10 -14.06 -0.45 -5.04
C THR A 10 -12.82 0.43 -4.94
N LEU A 11 -11.62 -0.15 -4.84
CA LEU A 11 -10.37 0.61 -4.86
C LEU A 11 -10.20 1.40 -6.15
N THR A 12 -10.47 0.76 -7.30
CA THR A 12 -10.37 1.41 -8.61
C THR A 12 -11.41 2.51 -8.76
N ALA A 13 -12.66 2.24 -8.38
CA ALA A 13 -13.75 3.22 -8.43
C ALA A 13 -13.48 4.42 -7.50
N LEU A 14 -12.93 4.19 -6.30
CA LEU A 14 -12.57 5.26 -5.37
C LEU A 14 -11.36 6.06 -5.87
N SER A 15 -10.35 5.41 -6.45
CA SER A 15 -9.20 6.09 -7.03
C SER A 15 -9.58 6.96 -8.24
N ALA A 16 -10.60 6.55 -9.00
CA ALA A 16 -11.11 7.34 -10.13
C ALA A 16 -12.02 8.50 -9.72
N SER A 17 -12.76 8.36 -8.61
CA SER A 17 -13.68 9.38 -8.10
C SER A 17 -13.04 10.36 -7.12
N SER A 18 -11.95 9.96 -6.47
CA SER A 18 -11.21 10.82 -5.54
C SER A 18 -9.95 11.39 -6.19
N SER A 19 -9.61 12.63 -5.85
CA SER A 19 -8.35 13.26 -6.27
C SER A 19 -7.17 12.93 -5.33
N SER A 20 -7.35 11.92 -4.47
CA SER A 20 -6.36 11.54 -3.47
C SER A 20 -5.34 10.56 -4.05
N PRO A 21 -4.05 10.69 -3.71
CA PRO A 21 -3.03 9.76 -4.17
C PRO A 21 -3.23 8.39 -3.52
N THR A 22 -3.45 7.37 -4.35
CA THR A 22 -3.52 5.98 -3.89
C THR A 22 -2.12 5.50 -3.46
N VAL A 23 -2.02 4.95 -2.25
CA VAL A 23 -0.80 4.33 -1.73
C VAL A 23 -1.02 2.82 -1.58
N GLY A 24 -0.22 2.03 -2.27
CA GLY A 24 -0.31 0.56 -2.25
C GLY A 24 0.29 -0.07 -3.51
N PRO A 25 0.23 -1.41 -3.65
CA PRO A 25 -0.24 -2.41 -2.68
C PRO A 25 0.76 -2.63 -1.53
N MET A 26 0.25 -3.02 -0.35
CA MET A 26 1.06 -3.34 0.83
C MET A 26 0.83 -4.78 1.24
N LEU A 27 1.93 -5.49 1.50
CA LEU A 27 1.87 -6.85 2.05
C LEU A 27 1.77 -6.75 3.57
N MET A 28 0.95 -7.60 4.17
CA MET A 28 0.74 -7.66 5.62
C MET A 28 1.04 -9.08 6.13
N GLY A 29 1.43 -9.18 7.41
CA GLY A 29 1.66 -10.46 8.09
C GLY A 29 3.04 -11.09 7.85
N LEU A 30 4.00 -10.32 7.34
CA LEU A 30 5.40 -10.75 7.18
C LEU A 30 6.18 -10.49 8.47
N SER A 31 7.22 -11.29 8.76
CA SER A 31 8.09 -11.07 9.94
C SER A 31 8.98 -9.82 9.82
N LYS A 32 9.12 -9.28 8.61
CA LYS A 32 9.79 -8.01 8.31
C LYS A 32 9.00 -7.30 7.20
N PRO A 33 8.86 -5.97 7.23
CA PRO A 33 8.07 -5.24 6.26
C PRO A 33 8.75 -5.26 4.88
N ILE A 34 8.04 -5.84 3.91
CA ILE A 34 8.45 -5.91 2.50
C ILE A 34 7.23 -5.52 1.67
N HIS A 35 7.40 -4.59 0.73
CA HIS A 35 6.34 -4.18 -0.18
C HIS A 35 6.83 -4.27 -1.63
N VAL A 36 5.96 -4.73 -2.53
CA VAL A 36 6.28 -4.93 -3.95
C VAL A 36 5.71 -3.77 -4.77
N LEU A 37 6.58 -3.12 -5.54
CA LEU A 37 6.22 -2.04 -6.45
C LEU A 37 5.94 -2.57 -7.85
N THR A 38 4.93 -2.01 -8.51
CA THR A 38 4.67 -2.27 -9.92
C THR A 38 5.47 -1.34 -10.82
N PRO A 39 5.85 -1.77 -12.04
CA PRO A 39 6.43 -0.88 -13.04
C PRO A 39 5.49 0.29 -13.34
N GLY A 40 6.00 1.52 -13.28
CA GLY A 40 5.21 2.74 -13.51
C GLY A 40 4.85 3.52 -12.25
N VAL A 41 5.26 3.07 -11.06
CA VAL A 41 5.09 3.87 -9.84
C VAL A 41 5.92 5.17 -9.92
N THR A 42 5.34 6.28 -9.46
CA THR A 42 6.04 7.58 -9.46
C THR A 42 7.06 7.65 -8.33
N SER A 43 8.03 8.56 -8.43
CA SER A 43 9.03 8.82 -7.37
C SER A 43 8.38 9.09 -6.00
N ARG A 44 7.26 9.81 -5.98
CA ARG A 44 6.48 10.08 -4.77
C ARG A 44 5.80 8.83 -4.21
N GLY A 45 5.34 7.92 -5.08
CA GLY A 45 4.83 6.62 -4.66
C GLY A 45 5.91 5.75 -4.00
N ILE A 46 7.14 5.75 -4.55
CA ILE A 46 8.29 5.07 -3.94
C ILE A 46 8.56 5.65 -2.55
N LEU A 47 8.70 6.98 -2.46
CA LEU A 47 8.98 7.66 -1.19
C LEU A 47 7.91 7.34 -0.13
N ASN A 48 6.63 7.41 -0.50
CA ASN A 48 5.52 7.12 0.40
C ASN A 48 5.59 5.67 0.93
N LEU A 49 5.84 4.69 0.06
CA LEU A 49 5.92 3.28 0.46
C LEU A 49 7.17 2.99 1.30
N THR A 50 8.30 3.63 1.01
CA THR A 50 9.51 3.50 1.86
C THR A 50 9.27 4.11 3.24
N ALA A 51 8.60 5.26 3.33
CA ALA A 51 8.26 5.89 4.61
C ALA A 51 7.34 5.00 5.46
N ILE A 52 6.37 4.34 4.83
CA ILE A 52 5.50 3.36 5.50
C ILE A 52 6.31 2.16 5.98
N ALA A 53 7.13 1.54 5.12
CA ALA A 53 7.94 0.39 5.50
C ALA A 53 8.88 0.71 6.68
N ALA A 54 9.49 1.90 6.69
CA ALA A 54 10.32 2.35 7.81
C ALA A 54 9.50 2.52 9.11
N ALA A 55 8.27 3.07 9.01
CA ALA A 55 7.37 3.20 10.14
C ALA A 55 6.89 1.84 10.68
N GLU A 56 6.68 0.86 9.81
CA GLU A 56 6.35 -0.52 10.20
C GLU A 56 7.49 -1.16 10.99
N VAL A 57 8.75 -1.04 10.55
CA VAL A 57 9.92 -1.52 11.33
C VAL A 57 9.95 -0.89 12.72
N VAL A 58 9.70 0.41 12.83
CA VAL A 58 9.71 1.12 14.13
C VAL A 58 8.57 0.63 15.03
N ARG A 59 7.39 0.35 14.47
CA ARG A 59 6.26 -0.19 15.24
C ARG A 59 6.48 -1.62 15.71
N GLU A 60 7.08 -2.45 14.87
CA GLU A 60 7.26 -3.88 15.12
C GLU A 60 8.52 -4.19 15.93
N GLY A 61 9.49 -3.26 15.97
CA GLY A 61 10.66 -3.28 16.86
C GLY A 61 10.37 -2.91 18.33
N VAL A 62 9.10 -2.78 18.72
CA VAL A 62 8.65 -2.55 20.11
C VAL A 62 7.96 -3.82 20.69
N THR A 63 8.38 -5.00 20.24
CA THR A 63 8.10 -6.31 20.86
C THR A 63 9.29 -7.22 20.68
#